data_AF-A0AAV9RX57-F1
#
_entry.id   AF-A0AAV9RX57-F1
#
_cell.length_a   1.000
_cell.length_b   1.000
_cell.length_c   1.000
_cell.angle_alpha   90.00
_cell.angle_beta   90.00
_cell.angle_gamma   90.00
#
_symmetry.space_group_name_H-M   'P 1'
#
loop_
_entity.id
_entity.type
_entity.pdbx_description
1 polymer ?
#
loop_
_entity_poly.entity_id
_entity_poly.type
_entity_poly.pdbx_seq_one_letter_code
_entity_poly.pdbx_strand_id
1 'polypeptide(L)'
;MTTLQTEVLGSPAVAARGGGAYLLDHWLCHITTHRNRSLAAITAKTGPVAMAKDPLAEAGFYFDELNKLRVLEPEVSQKTSELKEECKEFVDKIGQFQKIVGGLIEMVDELAKEAETEKMKAIGARNLLKSVAKQREAQQQQLQALIAEKKMQLERYRIEYEALSKVESEQDEFIDQFILQK
;
A
#
# COMPACT_ATOMS: atom_id res chain seq x y z
N MET A 1 50.74 -1.84 -12.58
CA MET A 1 51.42 -2.93 -11.86
C MET A 1 51.04 -2.79 -10.39
N THR A 2 50.28 -3.76 -9.88
CA THR A 2 50.25 -4.24 -8.48
C THR A 2 50.30 -3.18 -7.35
N THR A 3 49.15 -2.90 -6.73
CA THR A 3 48.72 -3.44 -5.42
C THR A 3 49.62 -3.06 -4.26
N LEU A 4 49.05 -2.36 -3.26
CA LEU A 4 48.96 -2.80 -1.86
C LEU A 4 48.34 -1.69 -1.02
N GLN A 5 47.13 -1.90 -0.53
CA GLN A 5 46.82 -1.71 0.89
C GLN A 5 45.50 -2.39 1.23
N THR A 6 45.66 -3.54 1.88
CA THR A 6 44.68 -4.27 2.67
C THR A 6 44.34 -3.48 3.94
N GLU A 7 43.08 -3.08 4.09
CA GLU A 7 42.46 -2.85 5.39
C GLU A 7 41.28 -3.81 5.58
N VAL A 8 41.14 -4.22 6.83
CA VAL A 8 40.45 -5.39 7.32
C VAL A 8 38.99 -5.09 7.61
N LEU A 9 38.11 -5.93 7.07
CA LEU A 9 36.78 -6.34 7.57
C LEU A 9 35.87 -5.27 8.20
N GLY A 10 34.87 -4.85 7.43
CA GLY A 10 33.61 -4.32 7.94
C GLY A 10 32.49 -4.57 6.92
N SER A 11 31.89 -5.76 6.96
CA SER A 11 30.79 -6.12 6.08
C SER A 11 29.54 -5.24 6.29
N PRO A 12 28.67 -5.17 5.26
CA PRO A 12 27.80 -4.04 4.98
C PRO A 12 26.40 -4.24 5.56
N ALA A 13 25.84 -3.19 6.17
CA ALA A 13 24.42 -3.15 6.49
C ALA A 13 23.90 -1.71 6.46
N VAL A 14 24.06 -1.05 5.31
CA VAL A 14 23.25 0.12 4.95
C VAL A 14 22.09 -0.39 4.11
N ALA A 15 20.93 -0.56 4.74
CA ALA A 15 19.61 -0.28 4.15
C ALA A 15 18.50 -0.71 5.12
N ALA A 16 17.44 0.09 5.18
CA ALA A 16 16.14 -0.21 5.77
C ALA A 16 16.06 -0.21 7.31
N ARG A 17 16.29 0.94 7.95
CA ARG A 17 15.54 1.27 9.18
C ARG A 17 14.34 2.12 8.78
N GLY A 18 13.20 1.46 8.68
CA GLY A 18 11.91 2.06 8.35
C GLY A 18 11.53 3.16 9.33
N GLY A 19 10.80 4.16 8.81
CA GLY A 19 10.31 5.34 9.51
C GLY A 19 9.53 5.09 10.82
N GLY A 20 9.16 3.83 11.11
CA GLY A 20 8.47 3.46 12.35
C GLY A 20 9.33 3.50 13.62
N ALA A 21 10.65 3.32 13.52
CA ALA A 21 11.54 3.33 14.69
C ALA A 21 11.68 4.75 15.29
N TYR A 22 11.68 5.78 14.46
CA TYR A 22 11.80 7.18 14.89
C TYR A 22 10.55 7.68 15.64
N LEU A 23 9.37 7.15 15.32
CA LEU A 23 8.12 7.50 15.99
C LEU A 23 8.01 6.88 17.39
N LEU A 24 8.50 5.64 17.57
CA LEU A 24 8.53 4.98 18.88
C LEU A 24 9.56 5.62 19.83
N ASP A 25 10.75 5.98 19.34
CA ASP A 25 11.77 6.68 20.15
C ASP A 25 11.32 8.10 20.53
N HIS A 26 10.66 8.83 19.61
CA HIS A 26 10.11 10.15 19.90
C HIS A 26 8.95 10.09 20.90
N TRP A 27 8.11 9.05 20.84
CA TRP A 27 7.00 8.84 21.77
C TRP A 27 7.49 8.44 23.17
N LEU A 28 8.49 7.55 23.29
CA LEU A 28 9.10 7.21 24.59
C LEU A 28 9.80 8.41 25.24
N CYS A 29 10.46 9.27 24.45
CA CYS A 29 11.10 10.50 24.94
C CYS A 29 10.06 11.51 25.47
N HIS A 30 8.92 11.67 24.78
CA HIS A 30 7.85 12.55 25.24
C HIS A 30 7.20 12.07 26.55
N ILE A 31 7.01 10.76 26.73
CA ILE A 31 6.42 10.18 27.96
C ILE A 31 7.36 10.34 29.16
N THR A 32 8.66 10.08 28.98
CA THR A 32 9.65 10.23 30.05
C THR A 32 9.87 11.71 30.43
N THR A 33 9.78 12.62 29.46
CA THR A 33 9.88 14.07 29.71
C THR A 33 8.63 14.61 30.41
N HIS A 34 7.43 14.10 30.13
CA HIS A 34 6.20 14.51 30.83
C HIS A 34 6.17 14.04 32.30
N ARG A 35 6.70 12.84 32.60
CA ARG A 35 6.77 12.32 33.97
C ARG A 35 7.71 13.15 34.87
N ASN A 36 8.83 13.64 34.33
CA ASN A 36 9.76 14.51 35.07
C ASN A 36 9.26 15.96 35.21
N ARG A 37 8.47 16.47 34.26
CA ARG A 37 7.90 17.83 34.34
C ARG A 37 6.79 17.96 35.38
N SER A 38 6.00 16.89 35.58
CA SER A 38 4.95 16.86 36.61
C SER A 38 5.52 16.84 38.04
N LEU A 39 6.66 16.19 38.27
CA LEU A 39 7.32 16.18 39.59
C LEU A 39 7.97 17.53 39.93
N ALA A 40 8.49 18.26 38.93
CA ALA A 40 9.07 19.59 39.13
C ALA A 40 8.03 20.70 39.32
N ALA A 41 6.80 20.54 38.83
CA ALA A 41 5.73 21.53 38.99
C ALA A 41 5.10 21.52 40.40
N ILE A 42 5.16 20.38 41.11
CA ILE A 42 4.61 20.23 42.47
C ILE A 42 5.50 20.91 43.52
N THR A 43 6.80 21.10 43.25
CA THR A 43 7.75 21.72 44.20
C THR A 43 7.95 23.22 44.00
N ALA A 44 7.26 23.86 43.05
CA ALA A 44 7.52 25.26 42.64
C ALA A 44 6.44 26.29 43.04
N LYS A 45 5.39 25.91 43.78
CA LYS A 45 4.33 26.84 44.22
C LYS A 45 4.05 26.75 45.73
N THR A 46 5.01 27.19 46.53
CA THR A 46 4.75 27.66 47.90
C THR A 46 5.48 28.98 48.10
N GLY A 47 4.89 30.05 47.56
CA GLY A 47 5.19 31.42 47.99
C GLY A 47 4.40 31.74 49.28
N PRO A 48 4.91 32.60 50.17
CA PRO A 48 4.35 32.77 51.50
C PRO A 48 3.03 33.56 51.43
N VAL A 49 1.93 32.92 51.82
CA VAL A 49 0.67 33.61 52.13
C VAL A 49 0.76 34.09 53.58
N ALA A 50 0.89 35.40 53.75
CA ALA A 50 0.85 36.04 55.06
C ALA A 50 -0.59 36.04 55.59
N MET A 51 -0.92 35.07 56.43
CA MET A 51 -2.07 35.07 57.34
C MET A 51 -1.58 34.58 58.71
N ALA A 52 -2.14 35.12 59.79
CA ALA A 52 -1.68 34.94 61.17
C ALA A 52 -1.22 33.49 61.47
N LYS A 53 0.00 33.34 61.99
CA LYS A 53 0.66 32.05 62.20
C LYS A 53 -0.09 31.23 63.24
N ASP A 54 -0.86 30.26 62.76
CA ASP A 54 -1.43 29.20 63.58
C ASP A 54 -0.28 28.23 63.96
N PRO A 55 0.03 28.03 65.26
CA PRO A 55 1.15 27.17 65.71
C PRO A 55 1.08 25.74 65.17
N LEU A 56 -0.11 25.31 64.77
CA LEU A 56 -0.39 24.00 64.23
C LEU A 56 0.08 23.84 62.77
N ALA A 57 -0.05 24.89 61.96
CA ALA A 57 0.43 24.92 60.59
C ALA A 57 1.97 24.92 60.52
N GLU A 58 2.64 25.52 61.51
CA GLU A 58 4.11 25.50 61.66
C GLU A 58 4.63 24.11 62.06
N ALA A 59 3.79 23.29 62.71
CA ALA A 59 4.07 21.88 63.01
C ALA A 59 3.69 20.92 61.86
N GLY A 60 3.20 21.43 60.72
CA GLY A 60 2.80 20.64 59.56
C GLY A 60 1.43 19.96 59.68
N PHE A 61 0.56 20.45 60.56
CA PHE A 61 -0.79 19.92 60.75
C PHE A 61 -1.85 20.97 60.41
N TYR A 62 -2.81 20.56 59.59
CA TYR A 62 -3.91 21.37 59.07
C TYR A 62 -5.25 20.78 59.55
N PHE A 63 -6.23 21.62 59.88
CA PHE A 63 -7.59 21.15 60.14
C PHE A 63 -8.39 21.06 58.83
N ASP A 64 -9.13 19.97 58.67
CA ASP A 64 -10.09 19.77 57.59
C ASP A 64 -11.47 20.39 57.93
N GLU A 65 -12.37 20.50 56.95
CA GLU A 65 -13.74 21.03 57.09
C GLU A 65 -14.61 20.30 58.15
N LEU A 66 -14.16 19.12 58.58
CA LEU A 66 -14.77 18.29 59.63
C LEU A 66 -14.02 18.35 60.98
N ASN A 67 -13.19 19.38 61.21
CA ASN A 67 -12.34 19.56 62.41
C ASN A 67 -11.42 18.38 62.73
N LYS A 68 -11.00 17.61 61.71
CA LYS A 68 -10.03 16.53 61.85
C LYS A 68 -8.63 17.04 61.52
N LEU A 69 -7.67 16.68 62.35
CA LEU A 69 -6.25 17.03 62.18
C LEU A 69 -5.67 16.21 61.00
N ARG A 70 -5.11 16.88 60.00
CA ARG A 70 -4.50 16.30 58.80
C ARG A 70 -3.07 16.79 58.64
N VAL A 71 -2.21 15.94 58.08
CA VAL A 71 -0.79 16.26 57.82
C VAL A 71 -0.61 17.00 56.47
N LEU A 72 -1.64 16.99 55.62
CA LEU A 72 -1.63 17.62 54.30
C LEU A 72 -2.75 18.66 54.21
N GLU A 73 -2.44 19.82 53.61
CA GLU A 73 -3.41 20.88 53.38
C GLU A 73 -4.61 20.34 52.56
N PRO A 74 -5.87 20.56 53.00
CA PRO A 74 -7.04 19.96 52.38
C PRO A 74 -7.20 20.36 50.90
N GLU A 75 -6.88 21.60 50.53
CA GLU A 75 -6.87 22.03 49.12
C GLU A 75 -5.85 21.27 48.26
N VAL A 76 -4.64 21.02 48.79
CA VAL A 76 -3.59 20.29 48.09
C VAL A 76 -3.97 18.82 47.96
N SER A 77 -4.60 18.24 48.98
CA SER A 77 -5.16 16.89 48.94
C SER A 77 -6.25 16.76 47.87
N GLN A 78 -7.15 17.74 47.76
CA GLN A 78 -8.24 17.72 46.80
C GLN A 78 -7.73 17.88 45.37
N LYS A 79 -6.89 18.88 45.11
CA LYS A 79 -6.27 19.11 43.78
C LYS A 79 -5.43 17.90 43.32
N THR A 80 -4.74 17.23 44.26
CA THR A 80 -4.00 16.00 43.95
C THR A 80 -4.93 14.83 43.61
N SER A 81 -6.11 14.76 44.25
CA SER A 81 -7.12 13.74 43.93
C SER A 81 -7.78 13.99 42.59
N GLU A 82 -8.12 15.24 42.27
CA GLU A 82 -8.67 15.64 40.97
C GLU A 82 -7.69 15.32 39.83
N LEU A 83 -6.42 15.72 39.99
CA LEU A 83 -5.37 15.41 39.02
C LEU A 83 -5.19 13.90 38.83
N LYS A 84 -5.33 13.10 39.89
CA LYS A 84 -5.25 11.65 39.82
C LYS A 84 -6.39 11.05 38.99
N GLU A 85 -7.62 11.54 39.15
CA GLU A 85 -8.75 11.10 38.34
C GLU A 85 -8.63 11.55 36.88
N GLU A 86 -8.22 12.80 36.62
CA GLU A 86 -7.95 13.28 35.26
C GLU A 86 -6.87 12.46 34.56
N CYS A 87 -5.81 12.08 35.28
CA CYS A 87 -4.76 11.22 34.77
C CYS A 87 -5.27 9.82 34.41
N LYS A 88 -6.19 9.25 35.21
CA LYS A 88 -6.84 7.96 34.85
C LYS A 88 -7.68 8.10 33.58
N GLU A 89 -8.52 9.13 33.51
CA GLU A 89 -9.33 9.38 32.30
C GLU A 89 -8.46 9.58 31.06
N PHE A 90 -7.33 10.27 31.19
CA PHE A 90 -6.40 10.46 30.10
C PHE A 90 -5.80 9.12 29.64
N VAL A 91 -5.36 8.28 30.58
CA VAL A 91 -4.85 6.94 30.26
C VAL A 91 -5.93 6.08 29.57
N ASP A 92 -7.18 6.15 30.03
CA ASP A 92 -8.29 5.41 29.42
C ASP A 92 -8.58 5.90 27.99
N LYS A 93 -8.59 7.22 27.75
CA LYS A 93 -8.75 7.82 26.42
C LYS A 93 -7.61 7.41 25.48
N ILE A 94 -6.37 7.39 25.97
CA ILE A 94 -5.21 6.89 25.21
C ILE A 94 -5.35 5.40 24.88
N GLY A 95 -5.83 4.59 25.84
CA GLY A 95 -6.09 3.17 25.61
C GLY A 95 -7.16 2.94 24.53
N GLN A 96 -8.21 3.75 24.50
CA GLN A 96 -9.22 3.71 23.43
C GLN A 96 -8.65 4.15 22.08
N PHE A 97 -7.87 5.23 22.05
CA PHE A 97 -7.21 5.70 20.82
C PHE A 97 -6.28 4.63 20.23
N GLN A 98 -5.48 3.96 21.06
CA GLN A 98 -4.61 2.87 20.62
C GLN A 98 -5.41 1.71 20.01
N LYS A 99 -6.57 1.36 20.58
CA LYS A 99 -7.46 0.34 19.99
C LYS A 99 -7.98 0.75 18.63
N ILE A 100 -8.42 2.01 18.47
CA ILE A 100 -8.92 2.54 17.20
C ILE A 100 -7.81 2.52 16.14
N VAL A 101 -6.61 3.00 16.49
CA VAL A 101 -5.46 3.01 15.57
C VAL A 101 -5.03 1.58 15.22
N GLY A 102 -5.03 0.66 16.18
CA GLY A 102 -4.78 -0.76 15.93
C GLY A 102 -5.76 -1.35 14.91
N GLY A 103 -7.06 -1.15 15.12
CA GLY A 103 -8.08 -1.61 14.18
C GLY A 103 -7.98 -0.93 12.81
N LEU A 104 -7.61 0.35 12.75
CA LEU A 104 -7.37 1.04 11.48
C LEU A 104 -6.18 0.46 10.72
N ILE A 105 -5.07 0.13 11.40
CA ILE A 105 -3.91 -0.51 10.78
C ILE A 105 -4.31 -1.86 10.18
N GLU A 106 -5.07 -2.67 10.91
CA GLU A 106 -5.57 -3.97 10.42
C GLU A 106 -6.45 -3.81 9.17
N MET A 107 -7.43 -2.89 9.20
CA MET A 107 -8.29 -2.63 8.05
C MET A 107 -7.49 -2.12 6.83
N VAL A 108 -6.50 -1.26 7.04
CA VAL A 108 -5.64 -0.75 5.96
C VAL A 108 -4.78 -1.88 5.38
N ASP A 109 -4.25 -2.77 6.21
CA ASP A 109 -3.47 -3.93 5.76
C ASP A 109 -4.33 -4.94 4.97
N GLU A 110 -5.56 -5.18 5.40
CA GLU A 110 -6.53 -6.01 4.66
C GLU A 110 -6.86 -5.38 3.30
N LEU A 111 -7.19 -4.09 3.28
CA LEU A 111 -7.49 -3.37 2.05
C LEU A 111 -6.28 -3.37 1.08
N ALA A 112 -5.05 -3.23 1.60
CA ALA A 112 -3.84 -3.31 0.79
C ALA A 112 -3.66 -4.70 0.14
N LYS A 113 -3.95 -5.79 0.89
CA LYS A 113 -3.91 -7.17 0.36
C LYS A 113 -4.97 -7.40 -0.70
N GLU A 114 -6.19 -6.92 -0.49
CA GLU A 114 -7.27 -7.01 -1.47
C GLU A 114 -6.94 -6.23 -2.75
N ALA A 115 -6.42 -5.01 -2.61
CA ALA A 115 -6.02 -4.18 -3.74
C ALA A 115 -4.92 -4.83 -4.59
N GLU A 116 -3.90 -5.42 -3.96
CA GLU A 116 -2.85 -6.16 -4.69
C GLU A 116 -3.39 -7.43 -5.35
N THR A 117 -4.36 -8.10 -4.72
CA THR A 117 -5.03 -9.28 -5.31
C THR A 117 -5.81 -8.89 -6.58
N GLU A 118 -6.63 -7.84 -6.52
CA GLU A 118 -7.39 -7.36 -7.68
C GLU A 118 -6.48 -6.81 -8.77
N LYS A 119 -5.40 -6.10 -8.41
CA LYS A 119 -4.37 -5.66 -9.36
C LYS A 119 -3.76 -6.84 -10.11
N MET A 120 -3.44 -7.94 -9.43
CA MET A 120 -2.91 -9.14 -10.08
C MET A 120 -3.93 -9.78 -11.03
N LYS A 121 -5.21 -9.86 -10.63
CA LYS A 121 -6.28 -10.35 -11.52
C LYS A 121 -6.43 -9.48 -12.77
N ALA A 122 -6.41 -8.15 -12.61
CA ALA A 122 -6.51 -7.21 -13.72
C ALA A 122 -5.33 -7.33 -14.70
N ILE A 123 -4.10 -7.48 -14.19
CA ILE A 123 -2.91 -7.73 -15.02
C ILE A 123 -3.07 -9.06 -15.78
N GLY A 124 -3.53 -10.12 -15.11
CA GLY A 124 -3.80 -11.42 -15.74
C GLY A 124 -4.81 -11.33 -16.89
N ALA A 125 -5.95 -10.69 -16.64
CA ALA A 125 -6.99 -10.48 -17.65
C ALA A 125 -6.47 -9.66 -18.84
N ARG A 126 -5.71 -8.59 -18.58
CA ARG A 126 -5.09 -7.77 -19.63
C ARG A 126 -4.12 -8.57 -20.49
N ASN A 127 -3.28 -9.42 -19.88
CA ASN A 127 -2.34 -10.27 -20.60
C ASN A 127 -3.06 -11.29 -21.48
N LEU A 128 -4.15 -11.89 -20.98
CA LEU A 128 -4.99 -12.79 -21.74
C LEU A 128 -5.64 -12.08 -22.94
N LEU A 129 -6.21 -10.89 -22.75
CA LEU A 129 -6.79 -10.12 -23.85
C LEU A 129 -5.75 -9.78 -24.92
N LYS A 130 -4.54 -9.39 -24.49
CA LYS A 130 -3.42 -9.10 -25.40
C LYS A 130 -2.99 -10.35 -26.19
N SER A 131 -2.93 -11.53 -25.55
CA SER A 131 -2.57 -12.76 -26.24
C SER A 131 -3.65 -13.20 -27.24
N VAL A 132 -4.93 -13.07 -26.87
CA VAL A 132 -6.07 -13.34 -27.76
C VAL A 132 -6.07 -12.41 -28.97
N ALA A 133 -5.81 -11.11 -28.78
CA ALA A 133 -5.71 -10.16 -29.90
C ALA A 133 -4.59 -10.56 -30.87
N LYS A 134 -3.40 -10.87 -30.35
CA LYS A 134 -2.27 -11.35 -31.16
C LYS A 134 -2.58 -12.65 -31.90
N GLN A 135 -3.27 -13.58 -31.25
CA GLN A 135 -3.69 -14.83 -31.87
C GLN A 135 -4.69 -14.58 -33.01
N ARG A 136 -5.66 -13.67 -32.82
CA ARG A 136 -6.62 -13.28 -33.85
C ARG A 136 -5.93 -12.64 -35.06
N GLU A 137 -4.99 -11.73 -34.84
CA GLU A 137 -4.20 -11.12 -35.92
C GLU A 137 -3.42 -12.17 -36.72
N ALA A 138 -2.75 -13.10 -36.03
CA ALA A 138 -2.01 -14.18 -36.68
C ALA A 138 -2.94 -15.10 -37.51
N GLN A 139 -4.10 -15.46 -36.95
CA GLN A 139 -5.11 -16.25 -37.67
C GLN A 139 -5.64 -15.51 -38.90
N GLN A 140 -5.90 -14.21 -38.78
CA GLN A 140 -6.35 -13.39 -39.90
C GLN A 140 -5.31 -13.35 -41.02
N GLN A 141 -4.03 -13.17 -40.68
CA GLN A 141 -2.94 -13.20 -41.67
C GLN A 141 -2.82 -14.57 -42.35
N GLN A 142 -2.93 -15.67 -41.60
CA GLN A 142 -2.94 -17.03 -42.16
C GLN A 142 -4.11 -17.23 -43.13
N LEU A 143 -5.32 -16.81 -42.76
CA LEU A 143 -6.50 -16.91 -43.64
C LEU A 143 -6.35 -16.05 -44.90
N GLN A 144 -5.80 -14.84 -44.78
CA GLN A 144 -5.53 -13.99 -45.94
C GLN A 144 -4.52 -14.62 -46.90
N ALA A 145 -3.46 -15.25 -46.38
CA ALA A 145 -2.49 -15.98 -47.20
C ALA A 145 -3.15 -17.15 -47.93
N LEU A 146 -3.98 -17.94 -47.24
CA LEU A 146 -4.72 -19.05 -47.86
C LEU A 146 -5.70 -18.56 -48.94
N ILE A 147 -6.42 -17.46 -48.70
CA ILE A 147 -7.30 -16.86 -49.70
C ILE A 147 -6.50 -16.43 -50.94
N ALA A 148 -5.35 -15.79 -50.74
CA ALA A 148 -4.48 -15.37 -51.85
C ALA A 148 -3.97 -16.56 -52.66
N GLU A 149 -3.53 -17.63 -51.99
CA GLU A 149 -3.10 -18.87 -52.64
C GLU A 149 -4.23 -19.49 -53.48
N LYS A 150 -5.44 -19.59 -52.92
CA LYS A 150 -6.59 -20.16 -53.62
C LYS A 150 -7.04 -19.31 -54.80
N LYS A 151 -6.99 -17.98 -54.69
CA LYS A 151 -7.26 -17.07 -55.81
C LYS A 151 -6.25 -17.26 -56.94
N MET A 152 -4.96 -17.39 -56.62
CA MET A 152 -3.93 -17.65 -57.61
C MET A 152 -4.14 -19.00 -58.32
N GLN A 153 -4.52 -20.05 -57.56
CA GLN A 153 -4.86 -21.36 -58.14
C GLN A 153 -6.05 -21.26 -59.09
N LEU A 154 -7.10 -20.52 -58.72
CA LEU A 154 -8.27 -20.30 -59.57
C LEU A 154 -7.94 -19.58 -60.87
N GLU A 155 -7.15 -18.51 -60.82
CA GLU A 155 -6.74 -17.79 -62.03
C GLU A 155 -5.90 -18.66 -62.97
N ARG A 156 -5.02 -19.50 -62.41
CA ARG A 156 -4.28 -20.48 -63.21
C ARG A 156 -5.21 -21.45 -63.93
N TYR A 157 -6.18 -22.04 -63.22
CA TYR A 157 -7.14 -22.97 -63.83
C TYR A 157 -8.04 -22.30 -64.87
N ARG A 158 -8.39 -21.03 -64.65
CA ARG A 158 -9.16 -20.25 -65.62
C ARG A 158 -8.40 -20.08 -66.94
N ILE A 159 -7.12 -19.71 -66.87
CA ILE A 159 -6.27 -19.56 -68.08
C ILE A 159 -6.11 -20.90 -68.79
N GLU A 160 -5.89 -21.98 -68.05
CA GLU A 160 -5.78 -23.33 -68.62
C GLU A 160 -7.08 -23.76 -69.31
N TYR A 161 -8.23 -23.50 -68.69
CA TYR A 161 -9.54 -23.75 -69.28
C TYR A 161 -9.76 -22.94 -70.57
N GLU A 162 -9.47 -21.64 -70.57
CA GLU A 162 -9.60 -20.80 -71.77
C GLU A 162 -8.67 -21.27 -72.91
N ALA A 163 -7.47 -21.76 -72.59
CA ALA A 163 -6.57 -22.33 -73.58
C ALA A 163 -7.12 -23.63 -74.19
N LEU A 164 -7.61 -24.54 -73.36
CA LEU A 164 -8.20 -25.80 -73.81
C LEU A 164 -9.47 -25.58 -74.64
N SER A 165 -10.34 -24.67 -74.21
CA SER A 165 -11.58 -24.34 -74.93
C SER A 165 -11.32 -23.75 -76.32
N LYS A 166 -10.23 -22.99 -76.50
CA LYS A 166 -9.80 -22.53 -77.84
C LYS A 166 -9.36 -23.69 -78.72
N VAL A 167 -8.55 -24.60 -78.19
CA VAL A 167 -8.09 -25.79 -78.93
C VAL A 167 -9.27 -26.68 -79.31
N GLU A 168 -10.25 -26.86 -78.44
CA GLU A 168 -11.49 -27.59 -78.73
C GLU A 168 -12.26 -26.93 -79.88
N SER A 169 -12.48 -25.61 -79.84
CA SER A 169 -13.12 -24.87 -80.93
C SER A 169 -12.37 -25.00 -82.27
N GLU A 170 -11.04 -24.94 -82.25
CA GLU A 170 -10.21 -25.12 -83.45
C GLU A 170 -10.34 -26.55 -84.02
N GLN A 171 -10.45 -27.56 -83.15
CA GLN A 171 -10.67 -28.95 -83.56
C GLN A 171 -12.06 -29.14 -84.15
N ASP A 172 -13.09 -28.56 -83.55
CA ASP A 172 -14.47 -28.62 -84.07
C ASP A 172 -14.58 -27.96 -85.44
N GLU A 173 -13.99 -26.77 -85.60
CA GLU A 173 -13.92 -26.09 -86.91
C GLU A 173 -13.21 -26.94 -87.97
N PHE A 174 -12.13 -27.62 -87.59
CA PHE A 174 -11.42 -28.52 -88.49
C PHE A 174 -12.27 -29.72 -88.90
N ILE A 175 -13.01 -30.33 -87.96
CA ILE A 175 -13.92 -31.44 -88.22
C ILE A 175 -15.04 -30.99 -89.18
N ASP A 176 -15.66 -29.84 -88.92
CA ASP A 176 -16.73 -29.29 -89.76
C ASP A 176 -16.25 -29.06 -91.19
N GLN A 177 -15.06 -28.47 -91.37
CA GLN A 177 -14.45 -28.30 -92.69
C GLN A 177 -14.19 -29.65 -93.38
N PHE A 178 -13.71 -30.65 -92.65
CA PHE A 178 -13.44 -31.99 -93.19
C PHE A 178 -14.73 -32.71 -93.62
N ILE A 179 -15.82 -32.56 -92.87
CA ILE A 179 -17.14 -33.11 -93.20
C ILE A 179 -17.71 -32.43 -94.46
N LEU A 180 -17.57 -31.11 -94.58
CA LEU A 180 -18.09 -30.34 -95.72
C LEU A 180 -17.32 -30.56 -97.04
N GLN A 181 -16.08 -31.07 -96.98
CA GLN A 181 -15.25 -31.37 -98.16
C GLN A 181 -15.44 -32.78 -98.74
N LYS A 182 -16.30 -33.62 -98.14
CA LYS A 182 -16.66 -34.96 -98.61
C LYS A 182 -18.05 -34.99 -99.25
#